data_AF-A0A7S3T0L6-F1
#
_entry.id   AF-A0A7S3T0L6-F1
#
_cell.length_a   1.000
_cell.length_b   1.000
_cell.length_c   1.000
_cell.angle_alpha   90.00
_cell.angle_beta   90.00
_cell.angle_gamma   90.00
#
_symmetry.space_group_name_H-M   'P 1'
#
loop_
_entity.id
_entity.type
_entity.pdbx_description
1 polymer ?
#
loop_
_entity_poly.entity_id
_entity_poly.type
_entity_poly.pdbx_seq_one_letter_code
_entity_poly.pdbx_strand_id
1 'polypeptide(L)'
;VASSGEGATLDGKGGTGLFYLDGGCSLTLRGLLLVNGRAYHGGVVEAIYAGDVEIIDSTIRDCRADDDGGVVYAWNSGAVSLTGLTVTSCSALNGGVVYAAYSGAVSLIGSIVASCSAVYYGGVVCEYYSDSLSVAGVALIDNRAINTGSVLYLRNLDQRSSISNASFTGNTAGDGKTIQADSPLDWDCHLGRWMPSQGQFLGDFSAPKCYPCSAGYYGNTSGLAEASCSGQCIRGHFCEKGTAVPEPCPSGTHMPAAGAASEESCIPCAPGQHQPLAGGEECLPCAAGSFTASVGLAACDPCPGGGYCEEAGAATSMVWEPCPAGSFNPSNGSSSSAACELCPAGTASATRGAESSETCVPCRPGTVAAAAGLSECASC
;
A
#
# COMPACT_ATOMS: atom_id res chain seq x y z
N VAL A 1 18.85 -38.75 16.30
CA VAL A 1 18.22 -40.04 15.93
C VAL A 1 17.00 -39.73 15.08
N ALA A 2 16.81 -40.40 13.93
CA ALA A 2 15.64 -40.21 13.05
C ALA A 2 14.83 -41.51 13.01
N SER A 3 13.53 -41.42 13.26
CA SER A 3 12.58 -42.54 13.25
C SER A 3 11.33 -42.13 12.47
N SER A 4 10.98 -42.87 11.40
CA SER A 4 9.73 -42.72 10.68
C SER A 4 8.64 -43.51 11.40
N GLY A 5 8.25 -43.06 12.60
CA GLY A 5 7.26 -43.75 13.41
C GLY A 5 5.82 -43.51 12.94
N GLU A 6 5.55 -43.46 11.64
CA GLU A 6 4.23 -43.09 11.10
C GLU A 6 3.09 -43.87 11.81
N GLY A 7 2.24 -43.14 12.52
CA GLY A 7 1.11 -43.68 13.28
C GLY A 7 1.45 -44.24 14.67
N ALA A 8 2.72 -44.28 15.06
CA ALA A 8 3.13 -44.69 16.39
C ALA A 8 2.73 -43.66 17.46
N THR A 9 2.27 -44.17 18.60
CA THR A 9 1.91 -43.34 19.76
C THR A 9 2.99 -43.41 20.82
N LEU A 10 3.51 -42.25 21.23
CA LEU A 10 4.34 -42.10 22.42
C LEU A 10 3.51 -41.41 23.50
N ASP A 11 3.26 -42.12 24.59
CA ASP A 11 2.38 -41.70 25.66
C ASP A 11 3.15 -41.59 26.98
N GLY A 12 3.31 -40.36 27.50
CA GLY A 12 3.99 -40.07 28.77
C GLY A 12 3.17 -40.45 30.00
N LYS A 13 1.93 -40.92 29.83
CA LYS A 13 1.00 -41.36 30.89
C LYS A 13 0.73 -40.29 31.95
N GLY A 14 1.00 -39.01 31.65
CA GLY A 14 0.88 -37.89 32.59
C GLY A 14 1.94 -37.87 33.68
N GLY A 15 2.98 -38.71 33.58
CA GLY A 15 4.00 -38.85 34.62
C GLY A 15 5.43 -38.60 34.16
N THR A 16 5.71 -38.66 32.86
CA THR A 16 7.07 -38.46 32.33
C THR A 16 7.07 -37.66 31.04
N GLY A 17 8.15 -36.91 30.80
CA GLY A 17 8.47 -36.37 29.48
C GLY A 17 8.82 -37.49 28.50
N LEU A 18 8.92 -37.17 27.20
CA LEU A 18 9.18 -38.15 26.15
C LEU A 18 10.65 -38.22 25.74
N PHE A 19 11.32 -37.07 25.63
CA PHE A 19 12.71 -36.98 25.20
C PHE A 19 13.49 -35.93 26.00
N TYR A 20 14.75 -36.26 26.30
CA TYR A 20 15.73 -35.37 26.90
C TYR A 20 16.98 -35.34 26.01
N LEU A 21 17.48 -34.14 25.70
CA LEU A 21 18.61 -33.89 24.82
C LEU A 21 19.65 -33.02 25.52
N ASP A 22 20.91 -33.42 25.41
CA ASP A 22 22.07 -32.71 25.94
C ASP A 22 23.31 -32.96 25.05
N GLY A 23 24.34 -32.14 25.21
CA GLY A 23 25.67 -32.35 24.64
C GLY A 23 25.72 -32.22 23.11
N GLY A 24 24.96 -31.30 22.53
CA GLY A 24 24.93 -31.03 21.09
C GLY A 24 24.14 -32.05 20.27
N CYS A 25 23.38 -32.95 20.90
CA CYS A 25 22.55 -33.93 20.19
C CYS A 25 21.36 -33.27 19.49
N SER A 26 21.08 -33.67 18.26
CA SER A 26 19.87 -33.26 17.51
C SER A 26 18.82 -34.37 17.45
N LEU A 27 17.55 -33.96 17.39
CA LEU A 27 16.39 -34.85 17.35
C LEU A 27 15.44 -34.47 16.22
N THR A 28 15.03 -35.46 15.43
CA THR A 28 13.95 -35.31 14.44
C THR A 28 12.86 -36.34 14.72
N LEU A 29 11.63 -35.86 14.94
CA LEU A 29 10.43 -36.65 15.14
C LEU A 29 9.48 -36.46 13.95
N ARG A 30 8.99 -37.55 13.34
CA ARG A 30 8.12 -37.47 12.16
C ARG A 30 6.97 -38.47 12.21
N GLY A 31 5.76 -38.01 11.88
CA GLY A 31 4.58 -38.86 11.72
C GLY A 31 4.03 -39.45 13.03
N LEU A 32 4.30 -38.83 14.18
CA LEU A 32 4.00 -39.39 15.50
C LEU A 32 2.71 -38.84 16.10
N LEU A 33 2.10 -39.64 16.99
CA LEU A 33 1.14 -39.17 17.98
C LEU A 33 1.84 -39.06 19.35
N LEU A 34 2.07 -37.84 19.83
CA LEU A 34 2.76 -37.56 21.10
C LEU A 34 1.74 -37.07 22.12
N VAL A 35 1.53 -37.82 23.21
CA VAL A 35 0.42 -37.57 24.14
C VAL A 35 0.80 -37.67 25.60
N ASN A 36 0.12 -36.87 26.43
CA ASN A 36 0.22 -36.91 27.90
C ASN A 36 1.66 -36.83 28.44
N GLY A 37 2.56 -36.17 27.71
CA GLY A 37 3.91 -35.93 28.18
C GLY A 37 3.88 -34.96 29.36
N ARG A 38 4.50 -35.30 30.49
CA ARG A 38 4.57 -34.40 31.65
C ARG A 38 5.94 -34.37 32.27
N ALA A 39 6.56 -33.20 32.26
CA ALA A 39 7.92 -32.98 32.77
C ALA A 39 8.02 -31.64 33.50
N TYR A 40 9.19 -31.40 34.12
CA TYR A 40 9.46 -30.09 34.70
C TYR A 40 9.63 -29.03 33.59
N HIS A 41 10.49 -29.30 32.61
CA HIS A 41 10.55 -28.59 31.33
C HIS A 41 10.21 -29.54 30.17
N GLY A 42 9.67 -29.04 29.07
CA GLY A 42 9.60 -29.80 27.81
C GLY A 42 8.74 -31.06 27.90
N GLY A 43 7.42 -30.92 27.91
CA GLY A 43 6.52 -32.08 28.03
C GLY A 43 6.75 -33.17 26.98
N VAL A 44 7.22 -32.80 25.78
CA VAL A 44 7.69 -33.73 24.74
C VAL A 44 9.21 -33.76 24.66
N VAL A 45 9.86 -32.61 24.49
CA VAL A 45 11.31 -32.51 24.36
C VAL A 45 11.86 -31.47 25.32
N GLU A 46 12.79 -31.89 26.17
CA GLU A 46 13.66 -31.00 26.94
C GLU A 46 15.05 -30.99 26.30
N ALA A 47 15.47 -29.83 25.78
CA ALA A 47 16.72 -29.62 25.08
C ALA A 47 17.58 -28.58 25.81
N ILE A 48 18.74 -29.00 26.30
CA ILE A 48 19.67 -28.18 27.07
C ILE A 48 21.07 -28.36 26.48
N TYR A 49 21.74 -27.29 26.03
CA TYR A 49 23.01 -27.41 25.30
C TYR A 49 22.95 -28.39 24.12
N ALA A 50 21.77 -28.53 23.51
CA ALA A 50 21.50 -29.51 22.47
C ALA A 50 21.71 -28.92 21.07
N GLY A 51 21.70 -29.79 20.06
CA GLY A 51 21.57 -29.37 18.67
C GLY A 51 20.11 -29.08 18.31
N ASP A 52 19.79 -29.14 17.01
CA ASP A 52 18.44 -28.83 16.53
C ASP A 52 17.36 -29.83 17.00
N VAL A 53 16.15 -29.31 17.22
CA VAL A 53 14.93 -30.06 17.50
C VAL A 53 13.95 -29.86 16.35
N GLU A 54 13.57 -30.94 15.68
CA GLU A 54 12.65 -30.91 14.55
C GLU A 54 11.47 -31.86 14.79
N ILE A 55 10.24 -31.36 14.69
CA ILE A 55 9.02 -32.17 14.76
C ILE A 55 8.18 -31.89 13.53
N ILE A 56 7.79 -32.96 12.84
CA ILE A 56 7.23 -32.87 11.49
C ILE A 56 6.02 -33.79 11.36
N ASP A 57 4.96 -33.32 10.70
CA ASP A 57 3.78 -34.09 10.32
C ASP A 57 3.19 -34.92 11.49
N SER A 58 3.18 -34.34 12.70
CA SER A 58 2.85 -35.05 13.94
C SER A 58 1.67 -34.40 14.68
N THR A 59 0.95 -35.22 15.43
CA THR A 59 -0.10 -34.76 16.34
C THR A 59 0.41 -34.76 17.77
N ILE A 60 0.24 -33.65 18.47
CA ILE A 60 0.66 -33.49 19.86
C ILE A 60 -0.55 -33.06 20.68
N ARG A 61 -0.86 -33.76 21.76
CA ARG A 61 -1.94 -33.34 22.65
C ARG A 61 -1.73 -33.65 24.11
N ASP A 62 -2.29 -32.78 24.96
CA ASP A 62 -2.34 -32.97 26.41
C ASP A 62 -0.93 -33.05 27.06
N CYS A 63 0.07 -32.42 26.45
CA CYS A 63 1.43 -32.34 26.99
C CYS A 63 1.61 -31.13 27.90
N ARG A 64 2.32 -31.30 29.01
CA ARG A 64 2.47 -30.28 30.05
C ARG A 64 3.90 -30.19 30.58
N ALA A 65 4.40 -28.97 30.70
CA ALA A 65 5.54 -28.65 31.54
C ALA A 65 5.06 -27.98 32.83
N ASP A 66 5.69 -28.30 33.95
CA ASP A 66 5.41 -27.62 35.22
C ASP A 66 6.10 -26.24 35.31
N ASP A 67 7.13 -26.01 34.48
CA ASP A 67 7.85 -24.74 34.35
C ASP A 67 7.74 -24.21 32.91
N ASP A 68 8.59 -24.62 31.98
CA ASP A 68 8.66 -23.98 30.65
C ASP A 68 8.55 -24.99 29.50
N GLY A 69 7.90 -24.57 28.41
CA GLY A 69 7.83 -25.32 27.15
C GLY A 69 6.93 -26.54 27.23
N GLY A 70 5.61 -26.36 27.04
CA GLY A 70 4.63 -27.43 27.20
C GLY A 70 4.86 -28.62 26.25
N VAL A 71 5.43 -28.35 25.08
CA VAL A 71 5.91 -29.34 24.11
C VAL A 71 7.44 -29.35 24.08
N VAL A 72 8.05 -28.24 23.69
CA VAL A 72 9.51 -28.11 23.55
C VAL A 72 10.02 -27.05 24.51
N TYR A 73 11.03 -27.42 25.29
CA TYR A 73 11.90 -26.50 26.00
C TYR A 73 13.28 -26.53 25.35
N ALA A 74 13.79 -25.37 24.93
CA ALA A 74 15.12 -25.23 24.37
C ALA A 74 15.91 -24.15 25.13
N TRP A 75 17.04 -24.55 25.71
CA TRP A 75 17.94 -23.63 26.38
C TRP A 75 19.37 -23.80 25.91
N ASN A 76 19.99 -22.71 25.45
CA ASN A 76 21.35 -22.70 24.91
C ASN A 76 21.55 -23.78 23.83
N SER A 77 20.56 -23.94 22.94
CA SER A 77 20.45 -25.07 22.02
C SER A 77 20.31 -24.60 20.57
N GLY A 78 20.29 -25.56 19.63
CA GLY A 78 20.04 -25.30 18.22
C GLY A 78 18.63 -24.78 17.92
N ALA A 79 18.27 -24.80 16.64
CA ALA A 79 16.96 -24.34 16.16
C ALA A 79 15.83 -25.28 16.58
N VAL A 80 14.62 -24.74 16.73
CA VAL A 80 13.39 -25.51 16.98
C VAL A 80 12.46 -25.36 15.78
N SER A 81 12.27 -26.44 15.02
CA SER A 81 11.42 -26.46 13.82
C SER A 81 10.20 -27.35 14.00
N LEU A 82 9.01 -26.75 13.88
CA LEU A 82 7.71 -27.39 14.04
C LEU A 82 6.91 -27.24 12.74
N THR A 83 6.80 -28.32 11.96
CA THR A 83 6.21 -28.27 10.60
C THR A 83 5.07 -29.27 10.43
N GLY A 84 3.94 -28.85 9.87
CA GLY A 84 2.82 -29.75 9.57
C GLY A 84 2.15 -30.34 10.81
N LEU A 85 2.15 -29.62 11.94
CA LEU A 85 1.70 -30.16 13.23
C LEU A 85 0.23 -29.88 13.51
N THR A 86 -0.39 -30.76 14.28
CA THR A 86 -1.62 -30.46 15.02
C THR A 86 -1.32 -30.53 16.51
N VAL A 87 -1.28 -29.38 17.18
CA VAL A 87 -0.95 -29.27 18.61
C VAL A 87 -2.18 -28.79 19.38
N THR A 88 -2.63 -29.56 20.37
CA THR A 88 -3.83 -29.22 21.15
C THR A 88 -3.64 -29.39 22.66
N SER A 89 -4.25 -28.52 23.45
CA SER A 89 -4.34 -28.70 24.92
C SER A 89 -2.99 -28.83 25.64
N CYS A 90 -1.93 -28.24 25.09
CA CYS A 90 -0.60 -28.24 25.72
C CYS A 90 -0.43 -27.05 26.68
N SER A 91 0.36 -27.19 27.75
CA SER A 91 0.49 -26.12 28.75
C SER A 91 1.83 -26.03 29.48
N ALA A 92 2.19 -24.82 29.90
CA ALA A 92 3.38 -24.52 30.71
C ALA A 92 3.19 -23.23 31.55
N LEU A 93 4.19 -22.84 32.33
CA LEU A 93 4.26 -21.48 32.90
C LEU A 93 4.59 -20.46 31.80
N ASN A 94 5.60 -20.73 30.97
CA ASN A 94 5.90 -19.94 29.78
C ASN A 94 6.02 -20.84 28.55
N GLY A 95 5.48 -20.38 27.41
CA GLY A 95 5.56 -21.13 26.16
C GLY A 95 4.70 -22.39 26.22
N GLY A 96 3.38 -22.25 26.06
CA GLY A 96 2.45 -23.38 26.14
C GLY A 96 2.75 -24.49 25.13
N VAL A 97 3.44 -24.17 24.04
CA VAL A 97 4.03 -25.13 23.09
C VAL A 97 5.56 -25.06 23.13
N VAL A 98 6.15 -23.91 22.83
CA VAL A 98 7.61 -23.72 22.76
C VAL A 98 8.05 -22.68 23.76
N TYR A 99 9.05 -23.03 24.56
CA TYR A 99 9.91 -22.06 25.23
C TYR A 99 11.32 -22.19 24.66
N ALA A 100 11.90 -21.08 24.23
CA ALA A 100 13.28 -21.03 23.74
C ALA A 100 14.04 -19.85 24.35
N ALA A 101 15.24 -20.12 24.86
CA ALA A 101 16.12 -19.10 25.40
C ALA A 101 17.58 -19.32 25.00
N TYR A 102 18.27 -18.26 24.56
CA TYR A 102 19.67 -18.35 24.11
C TYR A 102 19.89 -19.40 23.01
N SER A 103 18.90 -19.62 22.16
CA SER A 103 18.88 -20.74 21.22
C SER A 103 18.78 -20.26 19.77
N GLY A 104 18.86 -21.21 18.84
CA GLY A 104 18.64 -20.93 17.41
C GLY A 104 17.21 -20.49 17.10
N ALA A 105 16.92 -20.32 15.81
CA ALA A 105 15.60 -19.86 15.36
C ALA A 105 14.46 -20.83 15.73
N VAL A 106 13.28 -20.27 16.03
CA VAL A 106 12.04 -21.02 16.22
C VAL A 106 11.17 -20.87 14.97
N SER A 107 10.73 -21.98 14.38
CA SER A 107 9.81 -21.95 13.22
C SER A 107 8.56 -22.80 13.45
N LEU A 108 7.40 -22.21 13.18
CA LEU A 108 6.10 -22.89 13.19
C LEU A 108 5.47 -22.74 11.79
N ILE A 109 5.38 -23.85 11.05
CA ILE A 109 5.02 -23.83 9.63
C ILE A 109 3.89 -24.81 9.34
N GLY A 110 2.88 -24.38 8.58
CA GLY A 110 1.82 -25.25 8.06
C GLY A 110 1.06 -26.03 9.14
N SER A 111 0.90 -25.43 10.32
CA SER A 111 0.44 -26.14 11.53
C SER A 111 -0.87 -25.58 12.06
N ILE A 112 -1.56 -26.37 12.89
CA ILE A 112 -2.71 -25.95 13.68
C ILE A 112 -2.32 -26.05 15.16
N VAL A 113 -2.43 -24.95 15.89
CA VAL A 113 -2.20 -24.91 17.34
C VAL A 113 -3.45 -24.39 18.03
N ALA A 114 -4.11 -25.26 18.79
CA ALA A 114 -5.39 -24.94 19.41
C ALA A 114 -5.40 -25.18 20.92
N SER A 115 -6.07 -24.31 21.67
CA SER A 115 -6.33 -24.50 23.10
C SER A 115 -5.07 -24.73 23.95
N CYS A 116 -3.91 -24.24 23.51
CA CYS A 116 -2.68 -24.30 24.30
C CYS A 116 -2.61 -23.11 25.26
N SER A 117 -1.93 -23.27 26.40
CA SER A 117 -1.94 -22.23 27.43
C SER A 117 -0.62 -22.05 28.18
N ALA A 118 -0.33 -20.80 28.53
CA ALA A 118 0.74 -20.43 29.44
C ALA A 118 0.18 -19.73 30.67
N VAL A 119 0.80 -19.94 31.84
CA VAL A 119 0.47 -19.15 33.03
C VAL A 119 0.90 -17.72 32.83
N TYR A 120 2.13 -17.44 32.43
CA TYR A 120 2.63 -16.08 32.33
C TYR A 120 2.67 -15.58 30.88
N TYR A 121 3.54 -16.15 30.05
CA TYR A 121 3.88 -15.56 28.76
C TYR A 121 3.84 -16.59 27.62
N GLY A 122 3.33 -16.17 26.46
CA GLY A 122 3.41 -16.96 25.24
C GLY A 122 2.59 -18.23 25.33
N GLY A 123 1.27 -18.14 25.16
CA GLY A 123 0.39 -19.32 25.19
C GLY A 123 0.74 -20.38 24.13
N VAL A 124 1.49 -19.99 23.09
CA VAL A 124 2.11 -20.89 22.12
C VAL A 124 3.64 -20.80 22.19
N VAL A 125 4.22 -19.65 21.86
CA VAL A 125 5.68 -19.46 21.85
C VAL A 125 6.09 -18.37 22.83
N CYS A 126 7.10 -18.67 23.65
CA CYS A 126 7.80 -17.71 24.47
C CYS A 126 9.31 -17.80 24.16
N GLU A 127 9.89 -16.70 23.67
CA GLU A 127 11.26 -16.69 23.14
C GLU A 127 12.09 -15.53 23.72
N TYR A 128 13.32 -15.83 24.15
CA TYR A 128 14.26 -14.87 24.73
C TYR A 128 15.66 -15.02 24.13
N TYR A 129 16.31 -13.92 23.75
CA TYR A 129 17.74 -13.91 23.38
C TYR A 129 18.12 -15.00 22.36
N SER A 130 17.22 -15.28 21.42
CA SER A 130 17.37 -16.34 20.41
C SER A 130 17.42 -15.72 19.02
N ASP A 131 17.73 -16.51 17.99
CA ASP A 131 17.98 -15.95 16.66
C ASP A 131 16.76 -15.20 16.08
N SER A 132 15.62 -15.88 15.90
CA SER A 132 14.41 -15.31 15.30
C SER A 132 13.23 -16.28 15.36
N LEU A 133 12.01 -15.74 15.20
CA LEU A 133 10.79 -16.51 14.99
C LEU A 133 10.35 -16.47 13.52
N SER A 134 9.88 -17.60 12.98
CA SER A 134 9.09 -17.64 11.73
C SER A 134 7.76 -18.37 11.92
N VAL A 135 6.65 -17.71 11.58
CA VAL A 135 5.30 -18.29 11.59
C VAL A 135 4.71 -18.20 10.17
N ALA A 136 4.47 -19.34 9.54
CA ALA A 136 4.00 -19.40 8.15
C ALA A 136 2.87 -20.40 7.94
N GLY A 137 1.70 -19.96 7.47
CA GLY A 137 0.60 -20.89 7.15
C GLY A 137 -0.01 -21.57 8.38
N VAL A 138 -0.10 -20.88 9.52
CA VAL A 138 -0.48 -21.47 10.81
C VAL A 138 -1.85 -20.98 11.27
N ALA A 139 -2.69 -21.89 11.76
CA ALA A 139 -3.93 -21.56 12.45
C ALA A 139 -3.74 -21.62 13.98
N LEU A 140 -3.87 -20.49 14.66
CA LEU A 140 -3.68 -20.30 16.08
C LEU A 140 -5.03 -20.01 16.74
N ILE A 141 -5.60 -21.00 17.41
CA ILE A 141 -7.01 -21.03 17.82
C ILE A 141 -7.15 -21.16 19.33
N ASP A 142 -7.89 -20.27 19.99
CA ASP A 142 -8.24 -20.37 21.41
C ASP A 142 -7.04 -20.56 22.37
N ASN A 143 -5.86 -20.06 22.01
CA ASN A 143 -4.69 -20.13 22.87
C ASN A 143 -4.72 -19.04 23.94
N ARG A 144 -4.12 -19.31 25.10
CA ARG A 144 -4.24 -18.45 26.27
C ARG A 144 -2.93 -18.16 26.99
N ALA A 145 -2.76 -16.93 27.47
CA ALA A 145 -1.78 -16.59 28.49
C ALA A 145 -2.48 -15.85 29.65
N ILE A 146 -2.10 -16.05 30.91
CA ILE A 146 -2.75 -15.26 31.99
C ILE A 146 -2.24 -13.82 31.98
N ASN A 147 -0.94 -13.58 31.76
CA ASN A 147 -0.42 -12.20 31.73
C ASN A 147 -0.52 -11.58 30.33
N THR A 148 0.29 -12.03 29.38
CA THR A 148 0.44 -11.36 28.08
C THR A 148 0.93 -12.30 26.98
N GLY A 149 0.67 -11.94 25.71
CA GLY A 149 1.09 -12.73 24.55
C GLY A 149 0.38 -14.08 24.53
N SER A 150 -0.94 -14.06 24.30
CA SER A 150 -1.74 -15.31 24.28
C SER A 150 -1.25 -16.32 23.24
N VAL A 151 -0.55 -15.85 22.21
CA VAL A 151 0.18 -16.70 21.27
C VAL A 151 1.67 -16.49 21.41
N LEU A 152 2.16 -15.27 21.15
CA LEU A 152 3.59 -14.99 21.01
C LEU A 152 4.06 -13.99 22.07
N TYR A 153 5.15 -14.34 22.74
CA TYR A 153 5.93 -13.43 23.57
C TYR A 153 7.40 -13.49 23.12
N LEU A 154 7.90 -12.40 22.51
CA LEU A 154 9.22 -12.34 21.90
C LEU A 154 10.06 -11.24 22.54
N ARG A 155 11.24 -11.61 23.03
CA ARG A 155 12.13 -10.71 23.75
C ARG A 155 13.58 -10.77 23.29
N ASN A 156 14.13 -9.65 22.86
CA ASN A 156 15.54 -9.48 22.49
C ASN A 156 16.05 -10.53 21.48
N LEU A 157 15.37 -10.71 20.35
CA LEU A 157 15.83 -11.63 19.29
C LEU A 157 16.91 -10.97 18.43
N ASP A 158 17.89 -11.77 17.99
CA ASP A 158 19.09 -11.28 17.29
C ASP A 158 18.79 -10.85 15.85
N GLN A 159 17.81 -11.48 15.20
CA GLN A 159 17.39 -11.25 13.83
C GLN A 159 15.89 -10.91 13.75
N ARG A 160 15.47 -10.40 12.58
CA ARG A 160 14.07 -10.09 12.32
C ARG A 160 13.24 -11.37 12.26
N SER A 161 12.13 -11.36 12.98
CA SER A 161 11.13 -12.43 12.95
C SER A 161 10.13 -12.20 11.83
N SER A 162 9.41 -13.22 11.38
CA SER A 162 8.47 -13.11 10.26
C SER A 162 7.14 -13.81 10.54
N ILE A 163 6.04 -13.18 10.12
CA ILE A 163 4.70 -13.79 10.16
C ILE A 163 4.05 -13.66 8.78
N SER A 164 3.67 -14.79 8.19
CA SER A 164 3.03 -14.86 6.87
C SER A 164 1.88 -15.87 6.86
N ASN A 165 0.78 -15.52 6.21
CA ASN A 165 -0.37 -16.42 6.03
C ASN A 165 -0.84 -17.15 7.32
N ALA A 166 -0.86 -16.45 8.46
CA ALA A 166 -1.25 -17.01 9.75
C ALA A 166 -2.58 -16.40 10.23
N SER A 167 -3.41 -17.23 10.88
CA SER A 167 -4.69 -16.82 11.43
C SER A 167 -4.71 -16.97 12.96
N PHE A 168 -5.28 -15.99 13.64
CA PHE A 168 -5.37 -15.87 15.09
C PHE A 168 -6.85 -15.73 15.42
N THR A 169 -7.44 -16.71 16.11
CA THR A 169 -8.88 -16.74 16.42
C THR A 169 -9.12 -17.16 17.86
N GLY A 170 -9.92 -16.41 18.61
CA GLY A 170 -10.28 -16.70 20.00
C GLY A 170 -9.13 -16.65 21.02
N ASN A 171 -7.96 -16.12 20.65
CA ASN A 171 -6.80 -16.15 21.55
C ASN A 171 -6.92 -15.09 22.65
N THR A 172 -6.68 -15.45 23.91
CA THR A 172 -6.96 -14.58 25.08
C THR A 172 -5.76 -14.38 26.00
N ALA A 173 -5.47 -13.12 26.36
CA ALA A 173 -4.48 -12.76 27.38
C ALA A 173 -5.11 -11.86 28.45
N GLY A 174 -4.58 -11.86 29.68
CA GLY A 174 -5.08 -10.98 30.75
C GLY A 174 -4.99 -9.49 30.40
N ASP A 175 -3.99 -9.08 29.63
CA ASP A 175 -3.85 -7.73 29.09
C ASP A 175 -4.43 -7.56 27.66
N GLY A 176 -5.10 -8.58 27.13
CA GLY A 176 -5.72 -8.58 25.80
C GLY A 176 -4.75 -8.70 24.61
N LYS A 177 -3.45 -8.87 24.84
CA LYS A 177 -2.46 -8.96 23.75
C LYS A 177 -2.33 -10.37 23.20
N THR A 178 -2.51 -10.49 21.89
CA THR A 178 -2.27 -11.73 21.14
C THR A 178 -0.78 -11.96 20.92
N ILE A 179 -0.07 -10.89 20.52
CA ILE A 179 1.37 -10.89 20.31
C ILE A 179 1.97 -9.74 21.12
N GLN A 180 2.99 -10.06 21.90
CA GLN A 180 3.84 -9.09 22.60
C GLN A 180 5.27 -9.29 22.09
N ALA A 181 5.76 -8.37 21.27
CA ALA A 181 7.10 -8.44 20.69
C ALA A 181 7.83 -7.12 20.89
N ASP A 182 8.99 -7.16 21.55
CA ASP A 182 9.93 -6.02 21.56
C ASP A 182 10.96 -6.09 20.42
N SER A 183 10.99 -7.22 19.72
CA SER A 183 11.90 -7.53 18.63
C SER A 183 11.19 -7.36 17.28
N PRO A 184 11.89 -6.92 16.21
CA PRO A 184 11.24 -6.65 14.93
C PRO A 184 10.54 -7.88 14.32
N LEU A 185 9.31 -7.68 13.86
CA LEU A 185 8.45 -8.59 13.13
C LEU A 185 8.19 -8.03 11.73
N ASP A 186 8.59 -8.79 10.72
CA ASP A 186 8.25 -8.55 9.34
C ASP A 186 6.93 -9.28 9.01
N TRP A 187 6.01 -8.53 8.39
CA TRP A 187 4.70 -9.01 8.03
C TRP A 187 4.58 -9.10 6.52
N ASP A 188 3.95 -10.15 6.01
CA ASP A 188 3.58 -10.23 4.58
C ASP A 188 2.38 -9.31 4.30
N CYS A 189 2.65 -8.01 4.29
CA CYS A 189 1.69 -6.97 3.89
C CYS A 189 1.82 -6.70 2.39
N HIS A 190 0.74 -6.95 1.65
CA HIS A 190 0.61 -6.57 0.25
C HIS A 190 0.72 -5.05 0.05
N LEU A 191 0.94 -4.63 -1.20
CA LEU A 191 1.07 -3.24 -1.60
C LEU A 191 -0.09 -2.36 -1.08
N GLY A 192 0.22 -1.10 -0.80
CA GLY A 192 -0.73 -0.12 -0.25
C GLY A 192 -1.07 -0.35 1.24
N ARG A 193 -0.34 -1.23 1.94
CA ARG A 193 -0.57 -1.53 3.36
C ARG A 193 0.73 -1.60 4.15
N TRP A 194 0.62 -1.38 5.45
CA TRP A 194 1.73 -1.38 6.40
C TRP A 194 1.31 -2.02 7.74
N MET A 195 2.29 -2.44 8.54
CA MET A 195 2.06 -2.93 9.89
C MET A 195 3.29 -2.65 10.77
N PRO A 196 3.13 -2.17 12.02
CA PRO A 196 4.27 -1.90 12.89
C PRO A 196 5.18 -3.13 13.04
N SER A 197 6.50 -2.92 12.97
CA SER A 197 7.46 -4.01 13.16
C SER A 197 7.66 -4.40 14.62
N GLN A 198 7.21 -3.62 15.58
CA GLN A 198 7.32 -3.96 17.01
C GLN A 198 6.08 -3.52 17.76
N GLY A 199 5.83 -4.16 18.90
CA GLY A 199 4.86 -3.70 19.87
C GLY A 199 3.83 -4.75 20.25
N GLN A 200 2.62 -4.24 20.48
CA GLN A 200 1.52 -4.97 21.11
C GLN A 200 0.41 -5.12 20.09
N PHE A 201 0.07 -6.36 19.76
CA PHE A 201 -0.96 -6.67 18.77
C PHE A 201 -2.14 -7.35 19.48
N LEU A 202 -3.34 -6.81 19.29
CA LEU A 202 -4.54 -7.22 20.01
C LEU A 202 -5.58 -7.82 19.06
N GLY A 203 -6.24 -8.88 19.55
CA GLY A 203 -7.44 -9.46 18.95
C GLY A 203 -7.18 -10.58 17.94
N ASP A 204 -8.26 -10.93 17.24
CA ASP A 204 -8.29 -11.95 16.21
C ASP A 204 -8.00 -11.36 14.83
N PHE A 205 -7.27 -12.12 14.02
CA PHE A 205 -6.92 -11.73 12.65
C PHE A 205 -6.70 -12.97 11.79
N SER A 206 -7.50 -13.14 10.74
CA SER A 206 -7.46 -14.29 9.81
C SER A 206 -6.32 -14.21 8.78
N ALA A 207 -5.66 -13.05 8.71
CA ALA A 207 -4.45 -12.70 7.97
C ALA A 207 -3.80 -11.51 8.71
N PRO A 208 -2.49 -11.20 8.54
CA PRO A 208 -1.91 -10.02 9.19
C PRO A 208 -2.79 -8.79 8.94
N LYS A 209 -3.20 -8.13 10.03
CA LYS A 209 -4.11 -6.97 9.98
C LYS A 209 -3.34 -5.74 9.50
N CYS A 210 -2.87 -5.80 8.26
CA CYS A 210 -2.12 -4.73 7.64
C CYS A 210 -3.04 -3.53 7.43
N TYR A 211 -2.64 -2.41 8.02
CA TYR A 211 -3.34 -1.15 7.90
C TYR A 211 -3.15 -0.60 6.49
N PRO A 212 -4.21 -0.21 5.78
CA PRO A 212 -4.03 0.50 4.52
C PRO A 212 -3.28 1.81 4.77
N CYS A 213 -2.44 2.20 3.82
CA CYS A 213 -1.82 3.53 3.81
C CYS A 213 -2.93 4.59 3.91
N SER A 214 -2.70 5.59 4.76
CA SER A 214 -3.64 6.70 4.90
C SER A 214 -3.78 7.44 3.57
N ALA A 215 -4.94 8.06 3.32
CA ALA A 215 -5.11 8.91 2.14
C ALA A 215 -4.04 10.02 2.13
N GLY A 216 -3.51 10.33 0.95
CA GLY A 216 -2.35 11.20 0.76
C GLY A 216 -0.99 10.49 0.87
N TYR A 217 -0.97 9.17 1.11
CA TYR A 217 0.24 8.34 1.11
C TYR A 217 0.07 7.12 0.21
N TYR A 218 1.16 6.61 -0.34
CA TYR A 218 1.16 5.40 -1.17
C TYR A 218 2.15 4.36 -0.66
N GLY A 219 1.88 3.09 -0.95
CA GLY A 219 2.74 1.95 -0.60
C GLY A 219 3.10 1.11 -1.81
N ASN A 220 4.18 1.46 -2.51
CA ASN A 220 4.63 0.76 -3.72
C ASN A 220 5.55 -0.45 -3.45
N THR A 221 5.80 -0.77 -2.19
CA THR A 221 6.56 -1.95 -1.74
C THR A 221 5.76 -2.73 -0.71
N SER A 222 6.02 -4.04 -0.61
CA SER A 222 5.45 -4.92 0.42
C SER A 222 6.23 -4.81 1.72
N GLY A 223 5.62 -5.24 2.84
CA GLY A 223 6.30 -5.33 4.14
C GLY A 223 6.61 -3.97 4.79
N LEU A 224 5.83 -2.93 4.49
CA LEU A 224 6.01 -1.60 5.06
C LEU A 224 5.76 -1.63 6.58
N ALA A 225 6.68 -1.04 7.35
CA ALA A 225 6.65 -1.05 8.81
C ALA A 225 6.07 0.23 9.44
N GLU A 226 5.85 1.28 8.63
CA GLU A 226 5.51 2.63 9.10
C GLU A 226 4.25 3.17 8.45
N ALA A 227 3.54 4.03 9.17
CA ALA A 227 2.32 4.70 8.72
C ALA A 227 2.55 5.68 7.55
N SER A 228 3.79 6.11 7.36
CA SER A 228 4.28 6.89 6.21
C SER A 228 4.32 6.07 4.92
N CYS A 229 4.17 4.75 4.99
CA CYS A 229 4.28 3.84 3.85
C CYS A 229 5.56 4.09 3.02
N SER A 230 5.45 4.13 1.69
CA SER A 230 6.57 4.49 0.81
C SER A 230 6.78 6.00 0.73
N GLY A 231 5.82 6.80 1.20
CA GLY A 231 5.89 8.26 1.22
C GLY A 231 4.56 8.93 0.87
N GLN A 232 4.57 10.27 0.89
CA GLN A 232 3.45 11.10 0.48
C GLN A 232 3.15 10.91 -1.02
N CYS A 233 1.89 11.07 -1.39
CA CYS A 233 1.49 11.08 -2.79
C CYS A 233 2.29 12.12 -3.58
N ILE A 234 2.76 11.76 -4.77
CA ILE A 234 3.62 12.63 -5.57
C ILE A 234 2.83 13.80 -6.18
N ARG A 235 3.53 14.86 -6.57
CA ARG A 235 2.94 16.00 -7.29
C ARG A 235 2.28 15.52 -8.59
N GLY A 236 1.24 16.23 -9.02
CA GLY A 236 0.40 15.83 -10.15
C GLY A 236 -0.53 14.64 -9.88
N HIS A 237 -0.46 13.98 -8.73
CA HIS A 237 -1.20 12.76 -8.43
C HIS A 237 -1.99 12.86 -7.13
N PHE A 238 -2.95 11.97 -6.94
CA PHE A 238 -3.67 11.75 -5.69
C PHE A 238 -3.62 10.28 -5.27
N CYS A 239 -3.80 10.05 -3.97
CA CYS A 239 -3.68 8.72 -3.37
C CYS A 239 -4.81 8.55 -2.36
N GLU A 240 -5.83 7.77 -2.74
CA GLU A 240 -6.85 7.33 -1.81
C GLU A 240 -6.29 6.37 -0.76
N LYS A 241 -7.12 5.98 0.20
CA LYS A 241 -6.72 5.07 1.27
C LYS A 241 -6.34 3.70 0.70
N GLY A 242 -5.10 3.28 0.93
CA GLY A 242 -4.58 1.98 0.49
C GLY A 242 -4.01 1.98 -0.93
N THR A 243 -3.74 3.15 -1.52
CA THR A 243 -3.14 3.26 -2.85
C THR A 243 -1.73 2.66 -2.89
N ALA A 244 -1.49 1.77 -3.86
CA ALA A 244 -0.17 1.22 -4.15
C ALA A 244 0.60 2.06 -5.18
N VAL A 245 -0.13 2.57 -6.18
CA VAL A 245 0.38 3.35 -7.29
C VAL A 245 -0.38 4.67 -7.33
N PRO A 246 0.28 5.83 -7.12
CA PRO A 246 -0.36 7.14 -7.21
C PRO A 246 -1.17 7.31 -8.48
N GLU A 247 -2.37 7.88 -8.37
CA GLU A 247 -3.27 8.10 -9.50
C GLU A 247 -3.09 9.51 -10.06
N PRO A 248 -2.89 9.69 -11.38
CA PRO A 248 -2.67 11.01 -11.94
C PRO A 248 -3.94 11.85 -11.87
N CYS A 249 -3.80 13.14 -11.55
CA CYS A 249 -4.89 14.10 -11.71
C CYS A 249 -5.33 14.14 -13.18
N PRO A 250 -6.65 14.18 -13.48
CA PRO A 250 -7.15 14.15 -14.84
C PRO A 250 -6.72 15.39 -15.63
N SER A 251 -6.65 15.26 -16.96
CA SER A 251 -6.39 16.40 -17.85
C SER A 251 -7.40 17.52 -17.60
N GLY A 252 -6.92 18.77 -17.68
CA GLY A 252 -7.67 19.96 -17.29
C GLY A 252 -7.54 20.31 -15.81
N THR A 253 -6.89 19.48 -15.01
CA THR A 253 -6.57 19.77 -13.61
C THR A 253 -5.07 19.66 -13.35
N HIS A 254 -4.60 20.22 -12.24
CA HIS A 254 -3.21 20.13 -11.81
C HIS A 254 -3.09 19.95 -10.29
N MET A 255 -1.94 19.44 -9.84
CA MET A 255 -1.64 19.31 -8.42
C MET A 255 -0.19 19.73 -8.11
N PRO A 256 0.04 20.94 -7.58
CA PRO A 256 1.39 21.46 -7.36
C PRO A 256 2.05 20.94 -6.07
N ALA A 257 1.26 20.36 -5.15
CA ALA A 257 1.71 19.89 -3.85
C ALA A 257 1.70 18.36 -3.77
N ALA A 258 2.59 17.80 -2.94
CA ALA A 258 2.53 16.39 -2.57
C ALA A 258 1.41 16.15 -1.54
N GLY A 259 0.98 14.89 -1.42
CA GLY A 259 0.06 14.45 -0.37
C GLY A 259 -1.43 14.62 -0.68
N ALA A 260 -1.82 14.80 -1.94
CA ALA A 260 -3.23 14.86 -2.32
C ALA A 260 -3.93 13.52 -2.02
N ALA A 261 -5.11 13.60 -1.39
CA ALA A 261 -5.79 12.46 -0.80
C ALA A 261 -6.89 11.84 -1.67
N SER A 262 -7.38 12.59 -2.65
CA SER A 262 -8.46 12.18 -3.55
C SER A 262 -8.44 13.02 -4.82
N GLU A 263 -9.19 12.60 -5.83
CA GLU A 263 -9.34 13.33 -7.10
C GLU A 263 -9.88 14.75 -6.88
N GLU A 264 -10.74 14.99 -5.87
CA GLU A 264 -11.26 16.33 -5.60
C GLU A 264 -10.19 17.32 -5.13
N SER A 265 -9.01 16.83 -4.74
CA SER A 265 -7.87 17.68 -4.44
C SER A 265 -7.31 18.32 -5.70
N CYS A 266 -7.45 17.68 -6.88
CA CYS A 266 -6.94 18.17 -8.15
C CYS A 266 -7.56 19.51 -8.51
N ILE A 267 -6.71 20.50 -8.77
CA ILE A 267 -7.11 21.89 -8.95
C ILE A 267 -7.47 22.10 -10.43
N PRO A 268 -8.71 22.45 -10.78
CA PRO A 268 -9.07 22.72 -12.18
C PRO A 268 -8.32 23.96 -12.69
N CYS A 269 -7.87 23.90 -13.94
CA CYS A 269 -7.24 25.06 -14.57
C CYS A 269 -8.21 26.24 -14.62
N ALA A 270 -7.73 27.43 -14.24
CA ALA A 270 -8.51 28.66 -14.32
C ALA A 270 -8.78 29.05 -15.78
N PRO A 271 -9.77 29.92 -16.06
CA PRO A 271 -9.97 30.46 -17.40
C PRO A 271 -8.67 31.09 -17.94
N GLY A 272 -8.43 30.90 -19.23
CA GLY A 272 -7.19 31.28 -19.91
C GLY A 272 -6.03 30.29 -19.73
N GLN A 273 -6.25 29.17 -19.02
CA GLN A 273 -5.26 28.12 -18.84
C GLN A 273 -5.84 26.74 -19.14
N HIS A 274 -4.98 25.79 -19.47
CA HIS A 274 -5.33 24.41 -19.75
C HIS A 274 -4.24 23.45 -19.28
N GLN A 275 -4.58 22.16 -19.13
CA GLN A 275 -3.60 21.11 -18.83
C GLN A 275 -3.87 19.88 -19.71
N PRO A 276 -3.12 19.66 -20.79
CA PRO A 276 -3.42 18.59 -21.75
C PRO A 276 -3.06 17.19 -21.24
N LEU A 277 -2.18 17.09 -20.24
CA LEU A 277 -1.68 15.81 -19.72
C LEU A 277 -2.35 15.49 -18.39
N ALA A 278 -2.71 14.21 -18.20
CA ALA A 278 -2.96 13.71 -16.86
C ALA A 278 -1.65 13.75 -16.05
N GLY A 279 -1.74 14.00 -14.75
CA GLY A 279 -0.55 14.10 -13.90
C GLY A 279 0.12 15.48 -13.90
N GLY A 280 -0.55 16.52 -14.40
CA GLY A 280 0.02 17.87 -14.49
C GLY A 280 0.27 18.49 -13.10
N GLU A 281 1.42 19.15 -12.94
CA GLU A 281 1.75 19.87 -11.69
C GLU A 281 1.28 21.34 -11.71
N GLU A 282 1.17 21.91 -12.90
CA GLU A 282 0.75 23.29 -13.15
C GLU A 282 -0.15 23.36 -14.39
N CYS A 283 -0.93 24.42 -14.52
CA CYS A 283 -1.68 24.70 -15.74
C CYS A 283 -0.86 25.60 -16.67
N LEU A 284 -1.02 25.38 -17.97
CA LEU A 284 -0.37 26.14 -19.03
C LEU A 284 -1.28 27.26 -19.50
N PRO A 285 -0.78 28.49 -19.73
CA PRO A 285 -1.58 29.54 -20.34
C PRO A 285 -1.95 29.16 -21.78
N CYS A 286 -3.15 29.55 -22.22
CA CYS A 286 -3.50 29.47 -23.65
C CYS A 286 -2.49 30.29 -24.48
N ALA A 287 -1.98 29.70 -25.55
CA ALA A 287 -1.11 30.42 -26.48
C ALA A 287 -1.89 31.54 -27.20
N ALA A 288 -1.19 32.57 -27.66
CA ALA A 288 -1.79 33.61 -28.50
C ALA A 288 -2.51 32.97 -29.71
N GLY A 289 -3.67 33.51 -30.06
CA GLY A 289 -4.61 32.90 -31.02
C GLY A 289 -5.54 31.84 -30.43
N SER A 290 -5.46 31.53 -29.13
CA SER A 290 -6.38 30.62 -28.44
C SER A 290 -6.83 31.17 -27.09
N PHE A 291 -7.98 30.70 -26.60
CA PHE A 291 -8.56 31.14 -25.34
C PHE A 291 -9.37 30.02 -24.68
N THR A 292 -9.69 30.18 -23.39
CA THR A 292 -10.75 29.40 -22.74
C THR A 292 -11.44 30.25 -21.68
N ALA A 293 -12.76 30.26 -21.72
CA ALA A 293 -13.58 30.89 -20.69
C ALA A 293 -14.01 29.92 -19.58
N SER A 294 -13.84 28.61 -19.81
CA SER A 294 -14.25 27.57 -18.86
C SER A 294 -13.09 27.10 -18.00
N VAL A 295 -13.41 26.72 -16.76
CA VAL A 295 -12.46 26.06 -15.86
C VAL A 295 -12.27 24.60 -16.25
N GLY A 296 -11.11 24.03 -15.93
CA GLY A 296 -10.92 22.58 -16.01
C GLY A 296 -10.71 22.03 -17.42
N LEU A 297 -10.28 22.85 -18.40
CA LEU A 297 -10.12 22.37 -19.77
C LEU A 297 -8.74 21.76 -20.04
N ALA A 298 -8.72 20.67 -20.81
CA ALA A 298 -7.50 20.04 -21.28
C ALA A 298 -6.83 20.81 -22.45
N ALA A 299 -7.62 21.57 -23.20
CA ALA A 299 -7.17 22.34 -24.36
C ALA A 299 -7.87 23.70 -24.42
N CYS A 300 -7.23 24.67 -25.08
CA CYS A 300 -7.83 25.96 -25.39
C CYS A 300 -8.52 25.91 -26.76
N ASP A 301 -9.57 26.72 -26.90
CA ASP A 301 -10.27 26.88 -28.17
C ASP A 301 -9.55 27.90 -29.05
N PRO A 302 -9.47 27.69 -30.38
CA PRO A 302 -8.91 28.67 -31.28
C PRO A 302 -9.82 29.91 -31.34
N CYS A 303 -9.22 31.09 -31.43
CA CYS A 303 -9.97 32.32 -31.63
C CYS A 303 -10.73 32.28 -32.96
N PRO A 304 -12.02 32.68 -33.00
CA PRO A 304 -12.82 32.55 -34.20
C PRO A 304 -12.31 33.47 -35.32
N GLY A 305 -12.56 33.05 -36.56
CA GLY A 305 -12.40 33.87 -37.75
C GLY A 305 -13.12 35.21 -37.63
N GLY A 306 -12.74 36.13 -38.51
CA GLY A 306 -13.17 37.53 -38.45
C GLY A 306 -12.40 38.37 -37.45
N GLY A 307 -11.53 37.78 -36.63
CA GLY A 307 -10.70 38.52 -35.68
C GLY A 307 -9.42 37.78 -35.31
N TYR A 308 -8.79 38.18 -34.21
CA TYR A 308 -7.56 37.60 -33.68
C TYR A 308 -7.46 37.80 -32.17
N CYS A 309 -6.57 37.08 -31.50
CA CYS A 309 -6.28 37.22 -30.07
C CYS A 309 -4.77 37.31 -29.82
N GLU A 310 -4.26 38.47 -29.43
CA GLU A 310 -2.81 38.69 -29.29
C GLU A 310 -2.27 38.23 -27.93
N GLU A 311 -3.10 38.27 -26.88
CA GLU A 311 -2.66 37.97 -25.52
C GLU A 311 -2.63 36.46 -25.23
N ALA A 312 -1.48 35.96 -24.77
CA ALA A 312 -1.39 34.64 -24.15
C ALA A 312 -2.10 34.66 -22.78
N GLY A 313 -2.75 33.56 -22.41
CA GLY A 313 -3.52 33.46 -21.16
C GLY A 313 -4.91 34.09 -21.22
N ALA A 314 -5.46 34.29 -22.43
CA ALA A 314 -6.77 34.90 -22.64
C ALA A 314 -7.90 34.16 -21.91
N ALA A 315 -8.36 34.74 -20.78
CA ALA A 315 -9.37 34.16 -19.90
C ALA A 315 -10.82 34.36 -20.36
N THR A 316 -11.04 35.17 -21.40
CA THR A 316 -12.38 35.45 -21.93
C THR A 316 -12.31 35.73 -23.44
N SER A 317 -13.45 35.62 -24.11
CA SER A 317 -13.62 36.06 -25.49
C SER A 317 -13.48 37.58 -25.67
N MET A 318 -13.28 38.39 -24.62
CA MET A 318 -12.99 39.83 -24.74
C MET A 318 -11.58 40.11 -25.26
N VAL A 319 -10.71 39.10 -25.34
CA VAL A 319 -9.41 39.19 -26.04
C VAL A 319 -9.57 39.04 -27.55
N TRP A 320 -10.74 38.58 -28.02
CA TRP A 320 -11.01 38.52 -29.46
C TRP A 320 -11.20 39.94 -30.00
N GLU A 321 -10.26 40.37 -30.83
CA GLU A 321 -10.31 41.63 -31.53
C GLU A 321 -10.84 41.42 -32.95
N PRO A 322 -12.01 41.99 -33.30
CA PRO A 322 -12.53 41.87 -34.64
C PRO A 322 -11.69 42.67 -35.64
N CYS A 323 -11.44 42.07 -36.80
CA CYS A 323 -10.82 42.75 -37.94
C CYS A 323 -11.59 44.04 -38.27
N PRO A 324 -10.87 45.14 -38.56
CA PRO A 324 -11.51 46.42 -38.89
C PRO A 324 -12.36 46.31 -40.15
N ALA A 325 -13.38 47.16 -40.26
CA ALA A 325 -14.17 47.26 -41.49
C ALA A 325 -13.25 47.53 -42.69
N GLY A 326 -13.60 46.94 -43.84
CA GLY A 326 -12.75 46.89 -45.02
C GLY A 326 -11.76 45.71 -45.02
N SER A 327 -11.76 44.85 -44.01
CA SER A 327 -10.93 43.62 -43.96
C SER A 327 -11.73 42.42 -43.45
N PHE A 328 -11.23 41.22 -43.73
CA PHE A 328 -11.81 39.95 -43.28
C PHE A 328 -10.70 38.98 -42.83
N ASN A 329 -11.04 37.97 -42.03
CA ASN A 329 -10.12 36.90 -41.67
C ASN A 329 -10.82 35.54 -41.70
N PRO A 330 -10.49 34.63 -42.65
CA PRO A 330 -11.12 33.32 -42.72
C PRO A 330 -10.53 32.29 -41.76
N SER A 331 -9.43 32.60 -41.08
CA SER A 331 -8.66 31.64 -40.29
C SER A 331 -8.98 31.73 -38.79
N ASN A 332 -9.47 30.62 -38.23
CA ASN A 332 -9.48 30.43 -36.78
C ASN A 332 -8.05 30.33 -36.24
N GLY A 333 -7.84 30.71 -34.98
CA GLY A 333 -6.54 30.59 -34.31
C GLY A 333 -5.58 31.75 -34.57
N SER A 334 -6.07 32.86 -35.14
CA SER A 334 -5.23 34.00 -35.51
C SER A 334 -4.77 34.78 -34.28
N SER A 335 -3.48 35.10 -34.22
CA SER A 335 -2.83 35.70 -33.04
C SER A 335 -2.37 37.15 -33.25
N SER A 336 -2.69 37.76 -34.39
CA SER A 336 -2.34 39.16 -34.66
C SER A 336 -3.24 39.77 -35.73
N SER A 337 -3.32 41.11 -35.71
CA SER A 337 -3.99 41.92 -36.75
C SER A 337 -3.48 41.69 -38.18
N ALA A 338 -2.27 41.15 -38.35
CA ALA A 338 -1.72 40.81 -39.67
C ALA A 338 -2.51 39.71 -40.40
N ALA A 339 -3.34 38.95 -39.69
CA ALA A 339 -4.25 37.97 -40.29
C ALA A 339 -5.50 38.60 -40.94
N CYS A 340 -5.75 39.89 -40.72
CA CYS A 340 -6.86 40.60 -41.36
C CYS A 340 -6.51 40.96 -42.81
N GLU A 341 -7.07 40.21 -43.75
CA GLU A 341 -6.92 40.43 -45.18
C GLU A 341 -7.79 41.60 -45.65
N LEU A 342 -7.21 42.55 -46.37
CA LEU A 342 -7.94 43.71 -46.86
C LEU A 342 -8.88 43.31 -48.01
N CYS A 343 -10.10 43.87 -48.03
CA CYS A 343 -10.97 43.80 -49.20
C CYS A 343 -10.24 44.40 -50.42
N PRO A 344 -10.23 43.71 -51.58
CA PRO A 344 -9.50 44.18 -52.76
C PRO A 344 -10.10 45.49 -53.31
N ALA A 345 -9.27 46.27 -54.01
CA ALA A 345 -9.70 47.50 -54.67
C ALA A 345 -10.92 47.24 -55.59
N GLY A 346 -11.86 48.18 -55.62
CA GLY A 346 -13.16 48.01 -56.28
C GLY A 346 -14.25 47.35 -55.42
N THR A 347 -13.92 46.88 -54.22
CA THR A 347 -14.87 46.35 -53.23
C THR A 347 -14.74 47.06 -51.89
N ALA A 348 -15.82 47.05 -51.08
CA ALA A 348 -15.82 47.59 -49.73
C ALA A 348 -16.68 46.73 -48.79
N SER A 349 -16.35 46.71 -47.50
CA SER A 349 -17.13 46.00 -46.46
C SER A 349 -17.26 46.86 -45.21
N ALA A 350 -18.49 47.22 -44.85
CA ALA A 350 -18.76 47.93 -43.59
C ALA A 350 -18.78 46.98 -42.37
N THR A 351 -18.74 45.67 -42.60
CA THR A 351 -18.83 44.65 -41.56
C THR A 351 -17.51 44.57 -40.79
N ARG A 352 -17.53 44.99 -39.53
CA ARG A 352 -16.44 44.73 -38.59
C ARG A 352 -16.50 43.26 -38.17
N GLY A 353 -15.35 42.59 -38.14
CA GLY A 353 -15.29 41.17 -37.77
C GLY A 353 -15.65 40.20 -38.90
N ALA A 354 -15.42 40.57 -40.17
CA ALA A 354 -15.86 39.74 -41.29
C ALA A 354 -15.05 38.43 -41.42
N GLU A 355 -15.74 37.29 -41.49
CA GLU A 355 -15.10 35.96 -41.57
C GLU A 355 -14.74 35.55 -43.01
N SER A 356 -15.26 36.23 -44.02
CA SER A 356 -15.02 35.86 -45.41
C SER A 356 -15.00 37.05 -46.36
N SER A 357 -14.31 36.85 -47.49
CA SER A 357 -14.25 37.79 -48.60
C SER A 357 -15.62 38.07 -49.26
N GLU A 358 -16.64 37.26 -49.00
CA GLU A 358 -17.99 37.46 -49.54
C GLU A 358 -18.64 38.75 -49.03
N THR A 359 -18.18 39.26 -47.89
CA THR A 359 -18.63 40.54 -47.34
C THR A 359 -18.04 41.75 -48.08
N CYS A 360 -17.01 41.57 -48.91
CA CYS A 360 -16.42 42.61 -49.74
C CYS A 360 -17.31 42.83 -50.98
N VAL A 361 -18.23 43.80 -50.89
CA VAL A 361 -19.21 44.06 -51.95
C VAL A 361 -18.64 45.00 -53.00
N PRO A 362 -18.82 44.74 -54.31
CA PRO A 362 -18.39 45.65 -55.38
C PRO A 362 -19.06 47.03 -55.30
N CYS A 363 -18.31 48.08 -55.62
CA CYS A 363 -18.87 49.43 -55.71
C CYS A 363 -19.89 49.54 -56.83
N ARG A 364 -20.98 50.27 -56.57
CA ARG A 364 -22.02 50.52 -57.56
C ARG A 364 -21.55 51.56 -58.59
N PRO A 365 -22.13 51.59 -59.80
CA PRO A 365 -21.83 52.64 -60.77
C PRO A 365 -22.00 54.04 -60.16
N GLY A 366 -20.99 54.89 -60.33
CA GLY A 366 -20.92 56.22 -59.72
C GLY A 366 -20.18 56.29 -58.38
N THR A 367 -19.73 55.16 -57.83
CA THR A 367 -18.83 55.10 -56.67
C THR A 367 -17.59 54.22 -56.92
N VAL A 368 -16.54 54.42 -56.13
CA VAL A 368 -15.24 53.74 -56.26
C VAL A 368 -14.62 53.46 -54.89
N ALA A 369 -13.97 52.29 -54.79
CA ALA A 369 -13.05 51.94 -53.71
C ALA A 369 -11.64 51.95 -54.30
N ALA A 370 -10.97 53.11 -54.26
CA ALA A 370 -9.74 53.37 -55.00
C ALA A 370 -8.50 52.61 -54.46
N ALA A 371 -8.59 52.08 -53.24
CA ALA A 371 -7.56 51.28 -52.60
C ALA A 371 -8.20 50.03 -51.95
N ALA A 372 -7.37 49.04 -51.64
CA ALA A 372 -7.79 47.92 -50.80
C ALA A 372 -8.05 48.41 -49.36
N GLY A 373 -8.91 47.70 -48.61
CA GLY A 373 -9.13 47.98 -47.20
C GLY A 373 -10.21 49.03 -46.89
N LEU A 374 -11.03 49.43 -47.87
CA LEU A 374 -12.05 50.45 -47.66
C LEU A 374 -13.33 49.88 -47.04
N SER A 375 -13.88 50.58 -46.05
CA SER A 375 -15.13 50.23 -45.38
C SER A 375 -16.39 50.66 -46.16
N GLU A 376 -16.23 51.61 -47.08
CA GLU A 376 -17.30 52.12 -47.95
C GLU A 376 -16.76 52.60 -49.30
N CYS A 377 -17.63 52.66 -50.30
CA CYS A 377 -17.31 53.21 -51.62
C CYS A 377 -17.57 54.72 -51.66
N ALA A 378 -16.61 55.50 -52.16
CA ALA A 378 -16.74 56.96 -52.29
C ALA A 378 -17.29 57.35 -53.67
N SER A 379 -18.01 58.46 -53.79
CA SER A 379 -18.46 58.98 -55.10
C SER A 379 -17.27 59.33 -56.00
N CYS A 380 -17.39 59.00 -57.28
CA CYS A 380 -16.36 59.25 -58.29
C CYS A 380 -16.10 60.73 -58.57
#